data_AF-A0A7V6Z3C2-F1
#
_entry.id   AF-A0A7V6Z3C2-F1
#
_cell.length_a   1.000
_cell.length_b   1.000
_cell.length_c   1.000
_cell.angle_alpha   90.00
_cell.angle_beta   90.00
_cell.angle_gamma   90.00
#
_symmetry.space_group_name_H-M   'P 1'
#
loop_
_entity.id
_entity.type
_entity.pdbx_description
1 polymer ?
#
loop_
_entity_poly.entity_id
_entity_poly.type
_entity_poly.pdbx_seq_one_letter_code
_entity_poly.pdbx_strand_id
1 'polypeptide(L)'
;MASNDIAITLEGQLVAQTPAANRPEIQKLELLPGEARFTISTALDQDYTIEGSSNLIDWPTILDEFTATNTVSVRTVAVPPSPALFFRILED
;
A
#
# COMPACT_ATOMS: atom_id res chain seq x y z
N MET A 1 -1.37 27.53 8.42
CA MET A 1 -0.51 26.33 8.50
C MET A 1 -1.46 25.13 8.43
N ALA A 2 -1.47 24.25 7.43
CA ALA A 2 -0.56 24.00 6.31
C ALA A 2 -1.39 23.69 5.05
N SER A 3 -1.06 24.33 3.93
CA SER A 3 -1.48 23.93 2.59
C SER A 3 -0.31 23.11 2.04
N ASN A 4 -0.55 21.81 1.84
CA ASN A 4 0.37 20.92 1.13
C ASN A 4 -0.25 20.62 -0.24
N ASP A 5 -0.38 21.66 -1.06
CA ASP A 5 -0.80 21.52 -2.45
C ASP A 5 0.46 21.36 -3.31
N ILE A 6 0.84 20.11 -3.61
CA ILE A 6 1.87 19.82 -4.63
C ILE A 6 1.17 19.85 -5.98
N ALA A 7 1.21 21.00 -6.66
CA ALA A 7 0.78 21.12 -8.05
C ALA A 7 1.90 20.62 -8.98
N ILE A 8 1.74 19.44 -9.57
CA ILE A 8 2.63 18.96 -10.64
C ILE A 8 2.03 19.40 -11.98
N THR A 9 2.62 20.44 -12.57
CA THR A 9 2.27 20.90 -13.92
C THR A 9 3.08 20.11 -14.95
N LEU A 10 2.43 19.16 -15.63
CA LEU A 10 2.91 18.63 -16.91
C LEU A 10 1.82 18.93 -17.94
N GLU A 11 2.15 19.85 -18.84
CA GLU A 11 1.42 20.26 -20.05
C GLU A 11 -0.05 19.80 -20.18
N GLY A 12 -0.99 20.69 -19.86
CA GLY A 12 -2.27 20.74 -20.56
C GLY A 12 -3.54 20.29 -19.85
N GLN A 13 -3.49 19.74 -18.63
CA GLN A 13 -4.72 19.52 -17.87
C GLN A 13 -4.45 19.46 -16.36
N LEU A 14 -4.83 20.52 -15.65
CA LEU A 14 -5.04 20.48 -14.20
C LEU A 14 -6.22 19.55 -13.93
N VAL A 15 -6.00 18.24 -14.00
CA VAL A 15 -6.87 17.29 -13.32
C VAL A 15 -6.56 17.48 -11.86
N ALA A 16 -7.47 18.09 -11.11
CA ALA A 16 -7.37 18.17 -9.67
C ALA A 16 -7.04 16.77 -9.16
N GLN A 17 -5.80 16.55 -8.71
CA GLN A 17 -5.49 15.39 -7.90
C GLN A 17 -6.30 15.63 -6.64
N THR A 18 -7.43 14.95 -6.53
CA THR A 18 -8.15 14.83 -5.27
C THR A 18 -7.08 14.50 -4.24
N PRO A 19 -6.92 15.27 -3.15
CA PRO A 19 -5.97 14.90 -2.12
C PRO A 19 -6.26 13.44 -1.79
N ALA A 20 -5.24 12.60 -1.89
CA ALA A 20 -5.33 11.14 -1.79
C ALA A 20 -5.65 10.71 -0.35
N ALA A 21 -6.68 11.28 0.25
CA ALA A 21 -7.10 11.04 1.62
C ALA A 21 -7.50 9.57 1.85
N ASN A 22 -7.75 8.81 0.76
CA ASN A 22 -8.17 7.42 0.82
C ASN A 22 -7.19 6.45 0.14
N ARG A 23 -6.04 6.91 -0.40
CA ARG A 23 -5.13 5.98 -1.09
C ARG A 23 -4.43 5.10 -0.05
N PRO A 24 -4.42 3.77 -0.21
CA PRO A 24 -3.71 2.91 0.72
C PRO A 24 -2.21 3.21 0.69
N GLU A 25 -1.62 3.40 1.87
CA GLU A 25 -0.20 3.69 2.03
C GLU A 25 0.42 2.79 3.09
N ILE A 26 1.57 2.19 2.78
CA ILE A 26 2.39 1.48 3.77
C ILE A 26 3.10 2.51 4.64
N GLN A 27 2.57 2.75 5.83
CA GLN A 27 3.19 3.65 6.83
C GLN A 27 4.44 3.03 7.46
N LYS A 28 4.42 1.70 7.64
CA LYS A 28 5.53 0.96 8.24
C LYS A 28 5.61 -0.44 7.66
N LEU A 29 6.83 -0.88 7.37
CA LEU A 29 7.16 -2.25 7.00
C LEU A 29 8.22 -2.79 7.96
N GLU A 30 7.94 -3.92 8.59
CA GLU A 30 8.89 -4.66 9.42
C GLU A 30 9.12 -6.04 8.81
N LEU A 31 10.35 -6.32 8.40
CA LEU A 31 10.74 -7.62 7.89
C LEU A 31 11.22 -8.48 9.06
N LEU A 32 10.47 -9.54 9.34
CA LEU A 32 10.75 -10.54 10.34
C LEU A 32 11.25 -11.82 9.64
N PRO A 33 11.97 -12.72 10.32
CA PRO A 33 12.34 -14.00 9.74
C PRO A 33 11.10 -14.82 9.32
N GLY A 34 10.86 -14.94 8.01
CA GLY A 34 9.72 -15.67 7.44
C GLY A 34 8.39 -14.89 7.38
N GLU A 35 8.37 -13.63 7.82
CA GLU A 35 7.16 -12.82 7.88
C GLU A 35 7.43 -11.35 7.53
N ALA A 36 6.45 -10.68 6.96
CA ALA A 36 6.46 -9.23 6.80
C ALA A 36 5.23 -8.65 7.52
N ARG A 37 5.47 -7.64 8.36
CA ARG A 37 4.42 -6.90 9.06
C ARG A 37 4.26 -5.51 8.44
N PHE A 38 3.05 -5.21 8.01
CA PHE A 38 2.64 -3.96 7.40
C PHE A 38 1.76 -3.19 8.37
N THR A 39 2.01 -1.89 8.49
CA THR A 39 1.06 -0.91 9.02
C THR A 39 0.61 -0.05 7.85
N ILE A 40 -0.68 -0.07 7.55
CA ILE A 40 -1.24 0.47 6.32
C ILE A 40 -2.29 1.51 6.68
N SER A 41 -2.23 2.70 6.07
CA SER A 41 -3.36 3.63 6.03
C SER A 41 -4.43 3.06 5.11
N THR A 42 -5.63 2.81 5.60
CA THR A 42 -6.73 2.23 4.83
C THR A 42 -8.00 3.08 4.93
N ALA A 43 -8.89 3.00 3.96
CA ALA A 43 -10.27 3.47 4.12
C ALA A 43 -11.10 2.42 4.88
N LEU A 44 -12.12 2.86 5.61
CA LEU A 44 -13.06 1.96 6.30
C LEU A 44 -13.94 1.22 5.29
N ASP A 45 -14.23 -0.05 5.56
CA ASP A 45 -15.10 -0.92 4.76
C ASP A 45 -14.65 -1.07 3.29
N GLN A 46 -13.35 -0.90 3.06
CA GLN A 46 -12.70 -1.10 1.76
C GLN A 46 -11.85 -2.36 1.78
N ASP A 47 -11.89 -3.12 0.68
CA ASP A 47 -11.14 -4.34 0.49
C ASP A 47 -9.77 -4.06 -0.14
N TYR A 48 -8.76 -4.76 0.38
CA TYR A 48 -7.37 -4.59 0.00
C TYR A 48 -6.65 -5.92 -0.17
N THR A 49 -5.73 -5.96 -1.13
CA THR A 49 -4.85 -7.11 -1.38
C THR A 49 -3.39 -6.68 -1.26
N ILE A 50 -2.54 -7.55 -0.70
CA ILE A 50 -1.08 -7.31 -0.65
C ILE A 50 -0.39 -8.25 -1.62
N GLU A 51 0.31 -7.66 -2.57
CA GLU A 51 1.17 -8.38 -3.50
C GLU A 51 2.63 -8.07 -3.19
N GLY A 52 3.50 -9.02 -3.52
CA GLY A 52 4.92 -8.76 -3.46
C GLY A 52 5.68 -9.37 -4.62
N SER A 53 6.81 -8.76 -4.92
CA SER A 53 7.60 -9.04 -6.10
C SER A 53 9.08 -9.09 -5.74
N SER A 54 9.83 -9.99 -6.36
CA SER A 54 11.30 -10.01 -6.26
C SER A 54 11.99 -9.33 -7.45
N ASN A 55 11.24 -9.00 -8.51
CA ASN A 55 11.78 -8.52 -9.79
C ASN A 55 11.07 -7.28 -10.35
N LEU A 56 10.05 -6.76 -9.66
CA LEU A 56 9.16 -5.67 -10.09
C LEU A 56 8.30 -5.96 -11.34
N ILE A 57 8.35 -7.19 -11.86
CA ILE A 57 7.62 -7.62 -13.06
C ILE A 57 6.43 -8.49 -12.65
N ASP A 58 6.71 -9.54 -11.88
CA ASP A 58 5.70 -10.48 -11.39
C ASP A 58 5.28 -10.09 -9.98
N TRP A 59 3.97 -9.99 -9.73
CA TRP A 59 3.41 -9.53 -8.46
C TRP A 59 2.39 -10.55 -7.93
N PRO A 60 2.83 -11.74 -7.48
CA PRO A 60 1.92 -12.68 -6.85
C PRO A 60 1.28 -12.10 -5.58
N THR A 61 0.02 -12.44 -5.36
CA THR A 61 -0.70 -12.20 -4.11
C THR A 61 -0.01 -12.95 -2.97
N ILE A 62 0.33 -12.22 -1.91
CA ILE A 62 0.94 -12.76 -0.69
C ILE A 62 -0.09 -12.80 0.43
N LEU A 63 -0.94 -11.77 0.52
CA LEU A 63 -2.11 -11.76 1.37
C LEU A 63 -3.33 -11.59 0.48
N ASP A 64 -4.22 -12.57 0.56
CA ASP A 64 -5.55 -12.54 -0.03
C ASP A 64 -6.37 -11.36 0.53
N GLU A 65 -7.50 -11.08 -0.10
CA GLU A 65 -8.34 -9.93 0.21
C GLU A 65 -8.63 -9.77 1.71
N PHE A 66 -8.44 -8.55 2.23
CA PHE A 66 -8.87 -8.17 3.57
C PHE A 66 -9.68 -6.90 3.56
N THR A 67 -10.81 -6.93 4.27
CA THR A 67 -11.60 -5.73 4.55
C THR A 67 -10.96 -4.93 5.68
N ALA A 68 -10.77 -3.63 5.43
CA ALA A 68 -10.27 -2.70 6.43
C ALA A 68 -11.37 -2.27 7.41
N THR A 69 -11.20 -2.60 8.69
CA THR A 69 -12.15 -2.24 9.76
C THR A 69 -11.76 -0.97 10.50
N ASN A 70 -10.61 -0.39 10.18
CA ASN A 70 -10.08 0.83 10.78
C ASN A 70 -9.34 1.64 9.73
N THR A 71 -9.09 2.92 10.01
CA THR A 71 -8.29 3.78 9.12
C THR A 71 -6.80 3.43 9.11
N VAL A 72 -6.36 2.59 10.07
CA VAL A 72 -5.02 2.00 10.10
C VAL A 72 -5.16 0.50 10.31
N SER A 73 -4.70 -0.27 9.34
CA SER A 73 -4.72 -1.74 9.37
C SER A 73 -3.31 -2.28 9.58
N VAL A 74 -3.17 -3.18 10.56
CA VAL A 74 -1.93 -3.95 10.74
C VAL A 74 -2.14 -5.35 10.17
N ARG A 75 -1.23 -5.77 9.28
CA ARG A 75 -1.27 -7.10 8.65
C ARG A 75 0.09 -7.75 8.75
N THR A 76 0.11 -9.03 9.11
CA THR A 76 1.31 -9.86 9.08
C THR A 76 1.08 -10.94 8.04
N VAL A 77 2.05 -11.11 7.15
CA VAL A 77 1.98 -12.08 6.04
C VAL A 77 3.21 -12.96 6.10
N ALA A 78 3.05 -14.25 5.82
CA ALA A 78 4.20 -15.13 5.64
C ALA A 78 4.90 -14.74 4.33
N VAL A 79 6.19 -14.45 4.39
CA VAL A 79 7.01 -14.20 3.20
C VAL A 79 8.11 -15.24 3.11
N PRO A 80 8.38 -15.80 1.92
CA PRO A 80 9.53 -16.66 1.75
C PRO A 80 10.80 -15.89 2.12
N PRO A 81 11.83 -16.57 2.67
CA PRO A 81 13.10 -15.94 3.01
C PRO A 81 13.82 -15.52 1.72
N SER A 82 13.53 -14.31 1.25
CA SER A 82 14.17 -13.69 0.09
C SER A 82 14.65 -12.29 0.47
N PRO A 83 15.90 -11.93 0.15
CA PRO A 83 16.49 -10.66 0.61
C PRO A 83 15.98 -9.43 -0.14
N ALA A 84 15.23 -9.59 -1.24
CA ALA A 84 14.63 -8.49 -1.99
C ALA A 84 13.16 -8.81 -2.28
N LEU A 85 12.27 -8.19 -1.51
CA LEU A 85 10.84 -8.20 -1.73
C LEU A 85 10.35 -6.75 -1.79
N PHE A 86 9.81 -6.38 -2.94
CA PHE A 86 9.00 -5.20 -3.13
C PHE A 86 7.55 -5.56 -2.78
N PHE A 87 6.80 -4.60 -2.25
CA PHE A 87 5.40 -4.81 -1.87
C PHE A 87 4.55 -3.71 -2.46
N ARG A 88 3.32 -4.06 -2.84
CA ARG A 88 2.29 -3.08 -3.21
C ARG A 88 0.96 -3.51 -2.64
N ILE A 89 0.10 -2.52 -2.43
CA ILE A 89 -1.27 -2.72 -1.97
C ILE A 89 -2.18 -2.34 -3.11
N LEU A 90 -3.10 -3.24 -3.42
CA LEU A 90 -4.19 -3.00 -4.35
C LEU A 90 -5.47 -2.74 -3.55
N GLU A 91 -6.21 -1.74 -3.99
CA GLU A 91 -7.60 -1.50 -3.59
C GLU A 91 -8.48 -2.18 -4.64
N ASP A 92 -9.46 -2.98 -4.22
CA ASP A 92 -10.43 -3.64 -5.12
C ASP A 92 -11.70 -2.78 -5.33
#